data_AF-A0A1F1XK50-F1
#
_entry.id   AF-A0A1F1XK50-F1
#
_cell.length_a   1.000
_cell.length_b   1.000
_cell.length_c   1.000
_cell.angle_alpha   90.00
_cell.angle_beta   90.00
_cell.angle_gamma   90.00
#
_symmetry.space_group_name_H-M   'P 1'
#
loop_
_entity.id
_entity.type
_entity.pdbx_description
1 polymer ?
#
loop_
_entity_poly.entity_id
_entity_poly.type
_entity_poly.pdbx_seq_one_letter_code
_entity_poly.pdbx_strand_id
1 'polypeptide(L)'
;MTDLARPAAPVDETPAGTAAGASAPRTPVAPRSHGARTVRAVLKHTMMIAASLAMIYPLLWMVVSSLRPNDEIFRNPSLFPLSFDVDNYVRGWSAQSFEFSHYLMNSTLLVVGCVIGNLFACTLTAYAFARLRFWGRNIAFAMMLMTLMLPIHVVIVPQYIMFSQTGWVNTMLPLILPKFLATDAFFVFLMVQFIRGIPRELDEAARIDGCGHFRIFFRVILPLMTPALATTTIFTFMWTWNDFFGSLIYLTTPDNFTVPLALKSFLDGQGTSDWGAMFAMSIVSLIPLFLVFLFGQRFLVKGFATTGIK
;
A
#
# COMPACT_ATOMS: atom_id res chain seq x y z
N MET A 1 51.64 25.94 54.00
CA MET A 1 51.59 25.93 55.47
C MET A 1 50.12 25.92 55.81
N THR A 2 49.44 24.82 56.13
CA THR A 2 49.61 23.75 57.16
C THR A 2 48.18 23.69 57.73
N ASP A 3 47.54 22.61 58.10
CA ASP A 3 47.71 21.17 58.05
C ASP A 3 46.48 20.65 58.84
N LEU A 4 45.95 19.46 58.52
CA LEU A 4 45.25 18.55 59.45
C LEU A 4 43.94 19.03 60.14
N ALA A 5 42.99 18.23 60.58
CA ALA A 5 42.66 16.81 60.50
C ALA A 5 41.22 16.66 61.03
N ARG A 6 40.54 15.59 60.62
CA ARG A 6 39.31 15.07 61.27
C ARG A 6 39.59 14.62 62.71
N PRO A 7 38.53 14.48 63.52
CA PRO A 7 38.40 13.28 64.35
C PRO A 7 37.03 12.58 64.20
N ALA A 8 36.97 11.41 64.83
CA ALA A 8 36.09 10.27 64.56
C ALA A 8 34.76 10.25 65.35
N ALA A 9 33.97 9.20 65.06
CA ALA A 9 32.58 8.89 65.43
C ALA A 9 32.27 8.76 66.94
N PRO A 10 30.99 8.46 67.26
CA PRO A 10 30.76 7.13 67.83
C PRO A 10 29.59 6.36 67.21
N VAL A 11 29.76 5.04 67.21
CA VAL A 11 28.75 3.99 67.01
C VAL A 11 27.96 3.89 68.32
N ASP A 12 26.63 3.81 68.25
CA ASP A 12 25.80 3.45 69.40
C ASP A 12 24.86 2.29 69.04
N GLU A 13 24.67 1.45 70.04
CA GLU A 13 24.24 0.06 70.01
C GLU A 13 22.72 -0.09 69.89
N THR A 14 22.29 -1.22 69.34
CA THR A 14 20.89 -1.67 69.41
C THR A 14 20.64 -2.31 70.78
N PRO A 15 19.42 -2.24 71.33
CA PRO A 15 18.73 -3.51 71.50
C PRO A 15 17.21 -3.49 71.25
N ALA A 16 16.73 -4.70 70.98
CA ALA A 16 15.36 -5.09 70.66
C ALA A 16 14.34 -4.83 71.79
N GLY A 17 13.07 -4.59 71.40
CA GLY A 17 11.95 -4.56 72.34
C GLY A 17 10.60 -4.12 71.74
N THR A 18 9.96 -5.03 71.00
CA THR A 18 8.50 -5.29 71.00
C THR A 18 7.52 -4.10 71.03
N ALA A 19 6.95 -3.76 69.86
CA ALA A 19 5.61 -3.17 69.77
C ALA A 19 4.82 -3.90 68.68
N ALA A 20 3.74 -4.55 69.13
CA ALA A 20 2.80 -5.29 68.32
C ALA A 20 1.92 -4.37 67.46
N GLY A 21 1.50 -4.89 66.31
CA GLY A 21 0.14 -4.67 65.81
C GLY A 21 -0.15 -3.37 65.07
N ALA A 22 0.21 -3.32 63.78
CA ALA A 22 -0.60 -2.60 62.80
C ALA A 22 -0.45 -3.28 61.43
N SER A 23 -1.13 -4.41 61.25
CA SER A 23 -1.36 -4.99 59.93
C SER A 23 -2.16 -3.98 59.10
N ALA A 24 -1.51 -3.31 58.14
CA ALA A 24 -2.20 -2.49 57.15
C ALA A 24 -3.32 -3.34 56.50
N PRO A 25 -4.54 -2.79 56.34
CA PRO A 25 -5.63 -3.54 55.75
C PRO A 25 -5.25 -3.85 54.29
N ARG A 26 -5.00 -5.13 54.00
CA ARG A 26 -4.94 -5.63 52.61
C ARG A 26 -6.31 -5.38 52.00
N THR A 27 -6.42 -4.34 51.18
CA THR A 27 -7.61 -4.10 50.37
C THR A 27 -7.90 -5.37 49.56
N PRO A 28 -9.10 -5.96 49.67
CA PRO A 28 -9.44 -7.13 48.87
C PRO A 28 -9.47 -6.69 47.41
N VAL A 29 -8.51 -7.18 46.62
CA VAL A 29 -8.54 -7.02 45.15
C VAL A 29 -9.79 -7.76 44.68
N ALA A 30 -10.84 -7.01 44.32
CA ALA A 30 -12.08 -7.57 43.84
C ALA A 30 -11.81 -8.56 42.67
N PRO A 31 -12.41 -9.76 42.67
CA PRO A 31 -12.22 -10.71 41.60
C PRO A 31 -12.72 -10.08 40.30
N ARG A 32 -11.80 -9.77 39.38
CA ARG A 32 -12.16 -9.25 38.05
C ARG A 32 -13.00 -10.33 37.37
N SER A 33 -14.30 -10.09 37.25
CA SER A 33 -15.26 -11.07 36.71
C SER A 33 -14.81 -11.56 35.34
N HIS A 34 -14.32 -12.80 35.27
CA HIS A 34 -13.86 -13.43 34.03
C HIS A 34 -14.96 -13.46 32.96
N GLY A 35 -16.23 -13.58 33.37
CA GLY A 35 -17.39 -13.60 32.45
C GLY A 35 -17.55 -12.35 31.59
N ALA A 36 -17.36 -11.15 32.15
CA ALA A 36 -17.49 -9.89 31.39
C ALA A 36 -16.41 -9.72 30.32
N ARG A 37 -15.21 -10.28 30.55
CA ARG A 37 -14.13 -10.31 29.53
C ARG A 37 -14.43 -11.31 28.42
N THR A 38 -14.95 -12.49 28.75
CA THR A 38 -15.31 -13.51 27.75
C THR A 38 -16.47 -13.05 26.86
N VAL A 39 -17.53 -12.48 27.44
CA VAL A 39 -18.67 -11.94 26.67
C VAL A 39 -18.23 -10.83 25.71
N ARG A 40 -17.37 -9.90 26.18
CA ARG A 40 -16.82 -8.84 25.32
C ARG A 40 -15.94 -9.40 24.20
N ALA A 41 -15.16 -10.44 24.47
CA ALA A 41 -14.35 -11.11 23.45
C ALA A 41 -15.23 -11.80 22.41
N VAL A 42 -16.24 -12.57 22.83
CA VAL A 42 -17.18 -13.25 21.92
C VAL A 42 -17.90 -12.23 21.04
N LEU A 43 -18.47 -11.17 21.64
CA LEU A 43 -19.16 -10.12 20.89
C LEU A 43 -18.25 -9.45 19.84
N LYS A 44 -16.99 -9.16 20.21
CA LYS A 44 -16.00 -8.60 19.27
C LYS A 44 -15.73 -9.55 18.10
N HIS A 45 -15.51 -10.83 18.36
CA HIS A 45 -15.24 -11.81 17.30
C HIS A 45 -16.46 -12.03 16.40
N THR A 46 -17.66 -12.13 16.98
CA THR A 46 -18.91 -12.24 16.20
C THR A 46 -19.10 -11.03 15.30
N MET A 47 -18.90 -9.82 15.82
CA MET A 47 -19.00 -8.59 15.02
C MET A 47 -17.95 -8.54 13.91
N MET A 48 -16.71 -8.94 14.19
CA MET A 48 -15.65 -9.01 13.17
C MET A 48 -15.98 -10.03 12.08
N ILE A 49 -16.46 -11.22 12.44
CA ILE A 49 -16.86 -12.26 11.48
C ILE A 49 -18.03 -11.76 10.62
N ALA A 50 -19.06 -11.16 11.22
CA ALA A 50 -20.20 -10.62 10.49
C ALA A 50 -19.77 -9.51 9.51
N ALA A 51 -18.90 -8.60 9.95
CA ALA A 51 -18.34 -7.56 9.09
C ALA A 51 -17.51 -8.16 7.93
N SER A 52 -16.68 -9.16 8.20
CA SER A 52 -15.91 -9.85 7.16
C SER A 52 -16.80 -10.56 6.15
N LEU A 53 -17.86 -11.25 6.59
CA LEU A 53 -18.82 -11.90 5.70
C LEU A 53 -19.55 -10.88 4.82
N ALA A 54 -19.98 -9.75 5.40
CA ALA A 54 -20.62 -8.68 4.65
C ALA A 54 -19.69 -8.08 3.57
N MET A 55 -18.39 -7.90 3.88
CA MET A 55 -17.41 -7.41 2.92
C MET A 55 -17.05 -8.42 1.83
N ILE A 56 -17.04 -9.71 2.15
CA ILE A 56 -16.69 -10.79 1.22
C ILE A 56 -17.88 -11.18 0.33
N TYR A 57 -19.11 -10.91 0.76
CA TYR A 57 -20.32 -11.28 0.03
C TYR A 57 -20.33 -10.84 -1.45
N PRO A 58 -20.01 -9.59 -1.83
CA PRO A 58 -19.98 -9.20 -3.25
C PRO A 58 -18.96 -9.98 -4.08
N LEU A 59 -17.82 -10.36 -3.49
CA LEU A 59 -16.81 -11.18 -4.16
C LEU A 59 -17.30 -12.62 -4.34
N LEU A 60 -17.96 -13.19 -3.33
CA LEU A 60 -18.57 -14.52 -3.44
C LEU A 60 -19.66 -14.53 -4.50
N TRP A 61 -20.53 -13.51 -4.49
CA TRP A 61 -21.56 -13.35 -5.49
C TRP A 61 -20.98 -13.23 -6.90
N MET A 62 -19.88 -12.47 -7.07
CA MET A 62 -19.18 -12.37 -8.36
C MET A 62 -18.60 -13.71 -8.81
N VAL A 63 -18.00 -14.48 -7.91
CA VAL A 63 -17.47 -15.83 -8.19
C VAL A 63 -18.57 -16.81 -8.58
N VAL A 64 -19.73 -16.72 -7.95
CA VAL A 64 -20.87 -17.55 -8.32
C VAL A 64 -21.45 -17.10 -9.66
N SER A 65 -21.54 -15.79 -9.89
CA SER A 65 -22.06 -15.21 -11.14
C SER A 65 -21.18 -15.47 -12.36
N SER A 66 -19.87 -15.64 -12.20
CA SER A 66 -18.99 -16.03 -13.32
C SER A 66 -19.23 -17.45 -13.82
N LEU A 67 -19.89 -18.29 -13.02
CA LEU A 67 -20.20 -19.68 -13.33
C LEU A 67 -21.66 -19.86 -13.76
N ARG A 68 -22.39 -18.78 -14.03
CA ARG A 68 -23.80 -18.83 -14.40
C ARG A 68 -24.03 -18.50 -15.87
N PRO A 69 -25.08 -19.07 -16.49
CA PRO A 69 -25.61 -18.56 -17.74
C PRO A 69 -26.01 -17.08 -17.62
N ASN A 70 -25.78 -16.30 -18.67
CA ASN A 70 -25.99 -14.85 -18.69
C ASN A 70 -27.41 -14.41 -18.29
N ASP A 71 -28.42 -15.20 -18.65
CA ASP A 71 -29.83 -14.92 -18.39
C ASP A 71 -30.26 -15.19 -16.94
N GLU A 72 -29.46 -15.97 -16.18
CA GLU A 72 -29.74 -16.29 -14.77
C GLU A 72 -29.09 -15.31 -13.78
N ILE A 73 -28.00 -14.63 -14.18
CA ILE A 73 -27.14 -13.81 -13.31
C ILE A 73 -27.95 -12.80 -12.47
N PHE A 74 -28.86 -12.05 -13.09
CA PHE A 74 -29.67 -11.03 -12.41
C PHE A 74 -31.05 -11.51 -11.98
N ARG A 75 -31.46 -12.73 -12.36
CA ARG A 75 -32.75 -13.30 -11.97
C ARG A 75 -32.69 -14.01 -10.62
N ASN A 76 -31.54 -14.60 -10.29
CA ASN A 76 -31.38 -15.43 -9.08
C ASN A 76 -30.23 -14.91 -8.19
N PRO A 77 -30.49 -14.26 -7.04
CA PRO A 77 -29.45 -13.78 -6.14
C PRO A 77 -28.84 -14.88 -5.23
N SER A 78 -29.21 -16.15 -5.42
CA SER A 78 -28.68 -17.29 -4.64
C SER A 78 -27.15 -17.32 -4.66
N LEU A 79 -26.50 -17.89 -3.64
CA LEU A 79 -25.06 -18.21 -3.69
C LEU A 79 -24.77 -19.61 -4.25
N PHE A 80 -25.82 -20.40 -4.44
CA PHE A 80 -25.72 -21.74 -5.04
C PHE A 80 -26.30 -21.65 -6.45
N PRO A 81 -25.48 -21.80 -7.51
CA PRO A 81 -25.97 -21.82 -8.88
C PRO A 81 -26.76 -23.11 -9.13
N LEU A 82 -27.84 -23.01 -9.91
CA LEU A 82 -28.66 -24.15 -10.34
C LEU A 82 -28.01 -24.87 -11.53
N SER A 83 -27.31 -24.11 -12.37
CA SER A 83 -26.60 -24.55 -13.56
C SER A 83 -25.19 -23.93 -13.55
N PHE A 84 -24.19 -24.71 -13.95
CA PHE A 84 -22.80 -24.26 -14.05
C PHE A 84 -22.43 -24.07 -15.53
N ASP A 85 -22.01 -22.85 -15.89
CA ASP A 85 -21.49 -22.49 -17.20
C ASP A 85 -20.02 -22.04 -17.05
N VAL A 86 -19.10 -22.98 -17.27
CA VAL A 86 -17.65 -22.72 -17.25
C VAL A 86 -17.19 -22.08 -18.57
N ASP A 87 -18.01 -22.14 -19.62
CA ASP A 87 -17.67 -21.57 -20.92
C ASP A 87 -17.55 -20.05 -20.85
N ASN A 88 -18.09 -19.40 -19.81
CA ASN A 88 -17.81 -18.00 -19.50
C ASN A 88 -16.31 -17.68 -19.43
N TYR A 89 -15.48 -18.61 -18.91
CA TYR A 89 -14.03 -18.42 -18.87
C TYR A 89 -13.39 -18.55 -20.24
N VAL A 90 -13.85 -19.51 -21.05
CA VAL A 90 -13.34 -19.73 -22.41
C VAL A 90 -13.76 -18.57 -23.31
N ARG A 91 -15.05 -18.22 -23.32
CA ARG A 91 -15.59 -17.04 -24.01
C ARG A 91 -14.89 -15.79 -23.56
N GLY A 92 -14.78 -15.53 -22.26
CA GLY A 92 -14.08 -14.35 -21.76
C GLY A 92 -12.60 -14.29 -22.18
N TRP A 93 -11.94 -15.45 -22.33
CA TRP A 93 -10.55 -15.49 -22.75
C TRP A 93 -10.36 -15.10 -24.23
N SER A 94 -11.28 -15.46 -25.12
CA SER A 94 -11.12 -15.32 -26.57
C SER A 94 -12.17 -14.46 -27.30
N ALA A 95 -13.15 -13.90 -26.60
CA ALA A 95 -14.28 -13.18 -27.23
C ALA A 95 -13.96 -11.76 -27.70
N GLN A 96 -12.80 -11.20 -27.32
CA GLN A 96 -12.40 -9.86 -27.74
C GLN A 96 -11.46 -9.89 -28.96
N SER A 97 -11.04 -8.71 -29.43
CA SER A 97 -10.10 -8.59 -30.55
C SER A 97 -8.77 -9.30 -30.29
N PHE A 98 -8.36 -9.39 -29.01
CA PHE A 98 -7.20 -10.13 -28.56
C PHE A 98 -7.59 -11.06 -27.41
N GLU A 99 -6.78 -12.09 -27.19
CA GLU A 99 -6.93 -12.92 -26.00
C GLU A 99 -6.74 -12.11 -24.72
N PHE A 100 -7.40 -12.52 -23.64
CA PHE A 100 -7.31 -11.82 -22.36
C PHE A 100 -5.88 -11.78 -21.79
N SER A 101 -5.03 -12.75 -22.18
CA SER A 101 -3.59 -12.77 -21.89
C SER A 101 -2.85 -11.51 -22.38
N HIS A 102 -3.27 -10.95 -23.51
CA HIS A 102 -2.71 -9.72 -24.09
C HIS A 102 -2.96 -8.53 -23.17
N TYR A 103 -4.20 -8.36 -22.69
CA TYR A 103 -4.57 -7.29 -21.78
C TYR A 103 -3.89 -7.43 -20.41
N LEU A 104 -3.73 -8.67 -19.93
CA LEU A 104 -2.94 -8.97 -18.73
C LEU A 104 -1.48 -8.56 -18.90
N MET A 105 -0.89 -8.85 -20.06
CA MET A 105 0.49 -8.45 -20.38
C MET A 105 0.62 -6.93 -20.44
N ASN A 106 -0.27 -6.25 -21.15
CA ASN A 106 -0.29 -4.78 -21.22
C ASN A 106 -0.38 -4.13 -19.84
N SER A 107 -1.27 -4.63 -18.98
CA SER A 107 -1.43 -4.13 -17.61
C SER A 107 -0.18 -4.41 -16.77
N THR A 108 0.44 -5.59 -16.94
CA THR A 108 1.67 -5.95 -16.24
C THR A 108 2.83 -5.05 -16.66
N LEU A 109 3.02 -4.83 -17.97
CA LEU A 109 4.06 -3.94 -18.51
C LEU A 109 3.88 -2.51 -18.01
N LEU A 110 2.65 -2.01 -18.05
CA LEU A 110 2.30 -0.69 -17.52
C LEU A 110 2.65 -0.56 -16.04
N VAL A 111 2.22 -1.53 -15.23
CA VAL A 111 2.49 -1.54 -13.78
C VAL A 111 3.97 -1.63 -13.48
N VAL A 112 4.72 -2.51 -14.16
CA VAL A 112 6.17 -2.64 -13.97
C VAL A 112 6.88 -1.32 -14.30
N GLY A 113 6.51 -0.67 -15.41
CA GLY A 113 7.03 0.65 -15.78
C GLY A 113 6.76 1.70 -14.71
N CYS A 114 5.53 1.78 -14.20
CA CYS A 114 5.16 2.71 -13.13
C CYS A 114 5.89 2.43 -11.80
N VAL A 115 6.03 1.15 -11.42
CA VAL A 115 6.77 0.74 -10.22
C VAL A 115 8.24 1.14 -10.32
N ILE A 116 8.90 0.85 -11.45
CA ILE A 116 10.29 1.23 -11.67
C ILE A 116 10.45 2.76 -11.60
N GLY A 117 9.58 3.50 -12.30
CA GLY A 117 9.60 4.96 -12.31
C GLY A 117 9.46 5.55 -10.90
N ASN A 118 8.47 5.08 -10.13
CA ASN A 118 8.23 5.55 -8.77
C ASN A 118 9.38 5.18 -7.82
N LEU A 119 9.84 3.93 -7.84
CA LEU A 119 10.94 3.51 -6.97
C LEU A 119 12.21 4.29 -7.29
N PHE A 120 12.53 4.50 -8.56
CA PHE A 120 13.72 5.27 -8.95
C PHE A 120 13.60 6.75 -8.58
N ALA A 121 12.56 7.42 -9.07
CA ALA A 121 12.44 8.87 -8.94
C ALA A 121 12.10 9.32 -7.51
N CYS A 122 11.20 8.59 -6.83
CA CYS A 122 10.79 8.97 -5.47
C CYS A 122 11.90 8.72 -4.45
N THR A 123 12.67 7.63 -4.57
CA THR A 123 13.77 7.36 -3.63
C THR A 123 14.89 8.38 -3.76
N LEU A 124 15.26 8.74 -4.99
CA LEU A 124 16.29 9.74 -5.25
C LEU A 124 15.87 11.12 -4.74
N THR A 125 14.64 11.54 -5.06
CA THR A 125 14.06 12.79 -4.58
C THR A 125 13.97 12.80 -3.04
N ALA A 126 13.55 11.68 -2.44
CA ALA A 126 13.44 11.57 -0.99
C ALA A 126 14.82 11.63 -0.30
N TYR A 127 15.84 10.99 -0.87
CA TYR A 127 17.20 11.08 -0.36
C TYR A 127 17.72 12.54 -0.40
N ALA A 128 17.46 13.26 -1.49
CA ALA A 128 17.81 14.68 -1.59
C ALA A 128 17.14 15.51 -0.49
N PHE A 129 15.83 15.35 -0.26
CA PHE A 129 15.11 16.08 0.80
C PHE A 129 15.49 15.67 2.23
N ALA A 130 15.89 14.42 2.44
CA ALA A 130 16.17 13.88 3.77
C ALA A 130 17.63 14.07 4.21
N ARG A 131 18.59 13.99 3.27
CA ARG A 131 20.03 13.99 3.57
C ARG A 131 20.77 15.23 3.06
N LEU A 132 20.41 15.75 1.89
CA LEU A 132 21.12 16.88 1.30
C LEU A 132 20.65 18.21 1.90
N ARG A 133 21.58 19.17 1.96
CA ARG A 133 21.32 20.56 2.31
C ARG A 133 21.50 21.38 1.04
N PHE A 134 20.42 21.99 0.58
CA PHE A 134 20.42 22.87 -0.60
C PHE A 134 19.50 24.06 -0.36
N TRP A 135 19.75 25.16 -1.09
CA TRP A 135 18.97 26.38 -0.96
C TRP A 135 17.53 26.15 -1.47
N GLY A 136 16.53 26.65 -0.73
CA GLY A 136 15.12 26.47 -1.07
C GLY A 136 14.52 25.10 -0.71
N ARG A 137 15.25 24.20 -0.04
CA ARG A 137 14.78 22.86 0.34
C ARG A 137 13.40 22.84 1.01
N ASN A 138 13.17 23.73 1.97
CA ASN A 138 11.90 23.76 2.70
C ASN A 138 10.74 24.24 1.83
N ILE A 139 10.99 25.19 0.91
CA ILE A 139 10.00 25.69 -0.05
C ILE A 139 9.66 24.58 -1.05
N ALA A 140 10.67 23.92 -1.63
CA ALA A 140 10.45 22.80 -2.55
C ALA A 140 9.71 21.63 -1.88
N PHE A 141 10.01 21.33 -0.61
CA PHE A 141 9.29 20.31 0.15
C PHE A 141 7.84 20.72 0.42
N ALA A 142 7.58 21.99 0.76
CA ALA A 142 6.23 22.52 0.94
C ALA A 142 5.42 22.50 -0.37
N MET A 143 6.03 22.88 -1.50
CA MET A 143 5.39 22.79 -2.82
C MET A 143 5.03 21.35 -3.18
N MET A 144 5.93 20.39 -2.94
CA MET A 144 5.65 18.97 -3.13
C MET A 144 4.49 18.48 -2.24
N LEU A 145 4.39 18.95 -0.99
CA LEU A 145 3.24 18.63 -0.15
C LEU A 145 1.93 19.24 -0.66
N MET A 146 1.96 20.46 -1.22
CA MET A 146 0.77 21.10 -1.78
C MET A 146 0.22 20.34 -2.99
N THR A 147 1.05 19.65 -3.78
CA THR A 147 0.54 18.88 -4.93
C THR A 147 -0.30 17.68 -4.51
N LEU A 148 -0.17 17.19 -3.27
CA LEU A 148 -1.04 16.14 -2.72
C LEU A 148 -2.51 16.58 -2.59
N MET A 149 -2.76 17.89 -2.48
CA MET A 149 -4.10 18.45 -2.37
C MET A 149 -4.74 18.70 -3.74
N LEU A 150 -3.98 18.56 -4.82
CA LEU A 150 -4.44 18.88 -6.15
C LEU A 150 -5.26 17.71 -6.73
N PRO A 151 -6.53 17.91 -7.09
CA PRO A 151 -7.34 16.86 -7.69
C PRO A 151 -6.79 16.46 -9.08
N ILE A 152 -6.55 15.17 -9.29
CA ILE A 152 -5.96 14.65 -10.53
C ILE A 152 -6.74 15.04 -11.79
N HIS A 153 -8.07 15.21 -11.67
CA HIS A 153 -8.95 15.59 -12.76
C HIS A 153 -8.68 17.00 -13.33
N VAL A 154 -8.07 17.91 -12.56
CA VAL A 154 -7.74 19.25 -13.05
C VAL A 154 -6.46 19.24 -13.89
N VAL A 155 -5.55 18.28 -13.64
CA VAL A 155 -4.27 18.15 -14.36
C VAL A 155 -4.42 17.29 -15.62
N ILE A 156 -5.40 16.39 -15.65
CA ILE A 156 -5.48 15.40 -16.73
C ILE A 156 -5.78 16.02 -18.09
N VAL A 157 -6.58 17.08 -18.17
CA VAL A 157 -6.89 17.78 -19.42
C VAL A 157 -5.65 18.44 -20.03
N PRO A 158 -4.90 19.31 -19.31
CA PRO A 158 -3.68 19.87 -19.87
C PRO A 158 -2.62 18.80 -20.17
N GLN A 159 -2.51 17.76 -19.32
CA GLN A 159 -1.61 16.64 -19.58
C GLN A 159 -1.97 15.88 -20.86
N TYR A 160 -3.27 15.65 -21.11
CA TYR A 160 -3.75 15.05 -22.36
C TYR A 160 -3.37 15.90 -23.58
N ILE A 161 -3.58 17.22 -23.52
CA ILE A 161 -3.20 18.14 -24.60
C ILE A 161 -1.70 18.03 -24.91
N MET A 162 -0.84 18.00 -23.88
CA MET A 162 0.61 17.85 -24.06
C MET A 162 0.94 16.54 -24.80
N PHE A 163 0.40 15.41 -24.35
CA PHE A 163 0.71 14.11 -24.97
C PHE A 163 0.08 13.95 -26.36
N SER A 164 -1.08 14.56 -26.59
CA SER A 164 -1.72 14.62 -27.91
C SER A 164 -0.86 15.38 -28.91
N GLN A 165 -0.26 16.50 -28.50
CA GLN A 165 0.65 17.28 -29.36
C GLN A 165 1.94 16.54 -29.68
N THR A 166 2.43 15.70 -28.77
CA THR A 166 3.61 14.85 -29.00
C THR A 166 3.33 13.56 -29.78
N GLY A 167 2.06 13.26 -30.07
CA GLY A 167 1.66 12.02 -30.74
C GLY A 167 1.80 10.75 -29.86
N TRP A 168 1.83 10.89 -28.52
CA TRP A 168 1.97 9.77 -27.59
C TRP A 168 0.63 9.24 -27.06
N VAL A 169 -0.49 9.84 -27.48
CA VAL A 169 -1.81 9.27 -27.27
C VAL A 169 -1.87 7.90 -27.96
N ASN A 170 -2.57 6.96 -27.34
CA ASN A 170 -2.59 5.54 -27.71
C ASN A 170 -1.26 4.81 -27.47
N THR A 171 -0.50 5.24 -26.46
CA THR A 171 0.69 4.52 -25.96
C THR A 171 0.65 4.48 -24.43
N MET A 172 1.46 3.62 -23.80
CA MET A 172 1.58 3.57 -22.33
C MET A 172 2.41 4.72 -21.74
N LEU A 173 3.12 5.50 -22.57
CA LEU A 173 4.05 6.53 -22.13
C LEU A 173 3.41 7.64 -21.28
N PRO A 174 2.20 8.16 -21.59
CA PRO A 174 1.54 9.17 -20.77
C PRO A 174 1.25 8.71 -19.33
N LEU A 175 1.15 7.40 -19.11
CA LEU A 175 0.89 6.81 -17.81
C LEU A 175 2.19 6.50 -17.04
N ILE A 176 3.26 6.10 -17.74
CA ILE A 176 4.55 5.71 -17.16
C ILE A 176 5.46 6.92 -16.90
N LEU A 177 5.63 7.80 -17.89
CA LEU A 177 6.64 8.86 -17.84
C LEU A 177 6.50 9.80 -16.63
N PRO A 178 5.29 10.24 -16.23
CA PRO A 178 5.15 11.08 -15.05
C PRO A 178 5.75 10.47 -13.78
N LYS A 179 5.73 9.13 -13.64
CA LYS A 179 6.30 8.42 -12.49
C LYS A 179 7.80 8.62 -12.38
N PHE A 180 8.52 8.73 -13.50
CA PHE A 180 9.95 9.06 -13.54
C PHE A 180 10.28 10.50 -13.15
N LEU A 181 9.26 11.37 -13.08
CA LEU A 181 9.40 12.77 -12.65
C LEU A 181 8.99 12.98 -11.19
N ALA A 182 8.79 11.89 -10.43
CA ALA A 182 8.37 11.91 -9.04
C ALA A 182 7.06 12.71 -8.81
N THR A 183 6.11 12.61 -9.74
CA THR A 183 4.80 13.29 -9.62
C THR A 183 3.94 12.74 -8.48
N ASP A 184 4.17 11.49 -8.07
CA ASP A 184 3.51 10.87 -6.93
C ASP A 184 4.13 11.35 -5.60
N ALA A 185 3.82 12.59 -5.23
CA ALA A 185 4.32 13.25 -4.03
C ALA A 185 4.11 12.44 -2.73
N PHE A 186 3.10 11.56 -2.70
CA PHE A 186 2.82 10.71 -1.54
C PHE A 186 3.99 9.74 -1.29
N PHE A 187 4.54 9.14 -2.34
CA PHE A 187 5.67 8.22 -2.21
C PHE A 187 6.95 8.96 -1.87
N VAL A 188 7.17 10.15 -2.42
CA VAL A 188 8.29 11.03 -2.02
C VAL A 188 8.19 11.32 -0.53
N PHE A 189 7.03 11.77 -0.04
CA PHE A 189 6.81 12.08 1.36
C PHE A 189 7.04 10.85 2.26
N LEU A 190 6.43 9.71 1.93
CA LEU A 190 6.58 8.46 2.67
C LEU A 190 8.05 8.06 2.80
N MET A 191 8.80 8.10 1.70
CA MET A 191 10.22 7.77 1.68
C MET A 191 11.06 8.79 2.46
N VAL A 192 10.73 10.10 2.39
CA VAL A 192 11.41 11.12 3.21
C VAL A 192 11.23 10.82 4.70
N GLN A 193 10.01 10.52 5.14
CA GLN A 193 9.76 10.19 6.54
C GLN A 193 10.53 8.94 6.96
N PHE A 194 10.56 7.91 6.11
CA PHE A 194 11.32 6.69 6.38
C PHE A 194 12.82 6.95 6.49
N ILE A 195 13.42 7.65 5.52
CA ILE A 195 14.86 7.96 5.53
C ILE A 195 15.23 8.82 6.75
N ARG A 196 14.37 9.76 7.16
CA ARG A 196 14.60 10.57 8.37
C ARG A 196 14.60 9.73 9.66
N GLY A 197 13.91 8.60 9.69
CA GLY A 197 13.94 7.66 10.80
C GLY A 197 15.23 6.83 10.89
N ILE A 198 16.01 6.74 9.79
CA ILE A 198 17.30 6.04 9.79
C ILE A 198 18.35 6.91 10.51
N PRO A 199 19.05 6.39 11.54
CA PRO A 199 20.09 7.14 12.27
C PRO A 199 21.16 7.72 11.35
N ARG A 200 21.55 8.97 11.60
CA ARG A 200 22.58 9.66 10.79
C ARG A 200 23.99 9.12 11.00
N GLU A 201 24.23 8.46 12.12
CA GLU A 201 25.52 7.83 12.44
C GLU A 201 25.99 6.85 11.36
N LEU A 202 25.04 6.17 10.68
CA LEU A 202 25.34 5.28 9.56
C LEU A 202 25.91 6.03 8.35
N ASP A 203 25.42 7.24 8.08
CA ASP A 203 25.91 8.08 6.99
C ASP A 203 27.29 8.65 7.32
N GLU A 204 27.51 9.01 8.59
CA GLU A 204 28.78 9.54 9.10
C GLU A 204 29.87 8.47 9.08
N ALA A 205 29.56 7.25 9.54
CA ALA A 205 30.47 6.10 9.46
C ALA A 205 30.87 5.79 8.01
N ALA A 206 29.90 5.71 7.09
CA ALA A 206 30.19 5.48 5.68
C ALA A 206 31.04 6.62 5.07
N ARG A 207 30.87 7.86 5.54
CA ARG A 207 31.68 9.00 5.09
C ARG A 207 33.12 8.93 5.62
N ILE A 208 33.33 8.42 6.83
CA ILE A 208 34.67 8.11 7.38
C ILE A 208 35.35 7.04 6.50
N ASP A 209 34.60 6.07 5.99
CA ASP A 209 35.07 5.07 5.01
C ASP A 209 35.27 5.62 3.58
N GLY A 210 35.20 6.95 3.39
CA GLY A 210 35.41 7.62 2.11
C GLY A 210 34.24 7.47 1.12
N CYS A 211 33.04 7.09 1.59
CA CYS A 211 31.87 7.02 0.72
C CYS A 211 31.30 8.41 0.39
N GLY A 212 31.14 8.71 -0.90
CA GLY A 212 30.34 9.85 -1.36
C GLY A 212 28.83 9.57 -1.31
N HIS A 213 28.00 10.59 -1.56
CA HIS A 213 26.54 10.49 -1.42
C HIS A 213 25.90 9.39 -2.27
N PHE A 214 26.35 9.18 -3.51
CA PHE A 214 25.84 8.08 -4.34
C PHE A 214 26.11 6.71 -3.71
N ARG A 215 27.31 6.51 -3.15
CA ARG A 215 27.68 5.25 -2.51
C ARG A 215 26.91 5.04 -1.21
N ILE A 216 26.72 6.08 -0.40
CA ILE A 216 25.89 6.06 0.80
C ILE A 216 24.44 5.70 0.43
N PHE A 217 23.88 6.35 -0.59
CA PHE A 217 22.53 6.08 -1.05
C PHE A 217 22.34 4.61 -1.44
N PHE A 218 23.14 4.08 -2.36
CA PHE A 218 22.96 2.72 -2.87
C PHE A 218 23.36 1.61 -1.88
N ARG A 219 24.40 1.82 -1.07
CA ARG A 219 24.93 0.76 -0.18
C ARG A 219 24.39 0.80 1.24
N VAL A 220 23.93 1.95 1.72
CA VAL A 220 23.48 2.12 3.12
C VAL A 220 21.99 2.41 3.17
N ILE A 221 21.54 3.49 2.54
CA ILE A 221 20.16 3.96 2.68
C ILE A 221 19.18 3.04 1.94
N LEU A 222 19.41 2.74 0.66
CA LEU A 222 18.47 2.00 -0.18
C LEU A 222 18.15 0.59 0.37
N PRO A 223 19.12 -0.23 0.86
CA PRO A 223 18.81 -1.52 1.47
C PRO A 223 17.97 -1.41 2.76
N LEU A 224 18.23 -0.39 3.58
CA LEU A 224 17.47 -0.14 4.80
C LEU A 224 16.04 0.34 4.52
N MET A 225 15.80 0.93 3.35
CA MET A 225 14.48 1.38 2.90
C MET A 225 13.55 0.25 2.44
N THR A 226 13.95 -1.02 2.50
CA THR A 226 13.15 -2.17 2.02
C THR A 226 11.66 -2.12 2.42
N PRO A 227 11.26 -1.79 3.67
CA PRO A 227 9.85 -1.69 4.03
C PRO A 227 9.10 -0.56 3.30
N ALA A 228 9.73 0.61 3.13
CA ALA A 228 9.16 1.73 2.39
C ALA A 228 9.08 1.42 0.89
N LEU A 229 10.12 0.82 0.31
CA LEU A 229 10.13 0.40 -1.10
C LEU A 229 9.00 -0.60 -1.37
N ALA A 230 8.86 -1.63 -0.53
CA ALA A 230 7.79 -2.61 -0.66
C ALA A 230 6.40 -1.96 -0.56
N THR A 231 6.22 -1.01 0.35
CA THR A 231 4.97 -0.25 0.49
C THR A 231 4.66 0.52 -0.80
N THR A 232 5.62 1.26 -1.33
CA THR A 232 5.48 1.99 -2.60
C THR A 232 5.18 1.05 -3.77
N THR A 233 5.84 -0.11 -3.86
CA THR A 233 5.57 -1.10 -4.90
C THR A 233 4.14 -1.61 -4.83
N ILE A 234 3.64 -1.98 -3.65
CA ILE A 234 2.28 -2.52 -3.49
C ILE A 234 1.25 -1.47 -3.86
N PHE A 235 1.36 -0.25 -3.33
CA PHE A 235 0.40 0.81 -3.65
C PHE A 235 0.47 1.22 -5.13
N THR A 236 1.67 1.35 -5.71
CA THR A 236 1.81 1.65 -7.15
C THR A 236 1.19 0.54 -7.99
N PHE A 237 1.43 -0.73 -7.66
CA PHE A 237 0.82 -1.86 -8.35
C PHE A 237 -0.71 -1.78 -8.26
N MET A 238 -1.26 -1.65 -7.06
CA MET A 238 -2.71 -1.62 -6.87
C MET A 238 -3.37 -0.44 -7.59
N TRP A 239 -2.79 0.75 -7.51
CA TRP A 239 -3.36 1.94 -8.14
C TRP A 239 -3.27 1.87 -9.66
N THR A 240 -2.13 1.45 -10.21
CA THR A 240 -1.96 1.35 -11.67
C THR A 240 -2.74 0.18 -12.26
N TRP A 241 -2.83 -0.97 -11.58
CA TRP A 241 -3.62 -2.11 -12.05
C TRP A 241 -5.11 -1.80 -12.13
N ASN A 242 -5.62 -0.98 -11.20
CA ASN A 242 -7.02 -0.56 -11.15
C ASN A 242 -7.30 0.77 -11.87
N ASP A 243 -6.30 1.35 -12.55
CA ASP A 243 -6.45 2.67 -13.20
C ASP A 243 -7.25 2.56 -14.51
N PHE A 244 -8.56 2.53 -14.35
CA PHE A 244 -9.50 2.58 -15.47
C PHE A 244 -9.51 3.96 -16.15
N PHE A 245 -9.52 5.05 -15.36
CA PHE A 245 -9.76 6.39 -15.89
C PHE A 245 -8.57 6.92 -16.71
N GLY A 246 -7.34 6.75 -16.21
CA GLY A 246 -6.14 7.11 -16.97
C GLY A 246 -6.03 6.28 -18.24
N SER A 247 -6.23 4.97 -18.13
CA SER A 247 -6.25 4.07 -19.29
C SER A 247 -7.27 4.52 -20.34
N LEU A 248 -8.50 4.82 -19.95
CA LEU A 248 -9.58 5.25 -20.86
C LEU A 248 -9.25 6.51 -21.64
N ILE A 249 -8.50 7.43 -21.05
CA ILE A 249 -8.13 8.70 -21.69
C ILE A 249 -7.00 8.52 -22.71
N TYR A 250 -6.03 7.67 -22.40
CA TYR A 250 -4.81 7.56 -23.20
C TYR A 250 -4.77 6.36 -24.14
N LEU A 251 -5.49 5.28 -23.88
CA LEU A 251 -5.42 4.02 -24.63
C LEU A 251 -6.72 3.84 -25.42
N THR A 252 -6.66 4.04 -26.73
CA THR A 252 -7.85 4.15 -27.59
C THR A 252 -8.05 2.94 -28.50
N THR A 253 -6.99 2.19 -28.83
CA THR A 253 -7.10 0.98 -29.65
C THR A 253 -7.10 -0.30 -28.79
N PRO A 254 -7.86 -1.34 -29.16
CA PRO A 254 -7.91 -2.60 -28.42
C PRO A 254 -6.55 -3.21 -28.12
N ASP A 255 -5.60 -3.12 -29.05
CA ASP A 255 -4.24 -3.64 -28.88
C ASP A 255 -3.50 -3.05 -27.65
N ASN A 256 -3.82 -1.82 -27.26
CA ASN A 256 -3.20 -1.13 -26.14
C ASN A 256 -4.02 -1.19 -24.86
N PHE A 257 -5.17 -1.87 -24.85
CA PHE A 257 -6.05 -1.87 -23.69
C PHE A 257 -5.40 -2.56 -22.49
N THR A 258 -5.64 -1.98 -21.31
CA THR A 258 -5.41 -2.60 -20.02
C THR A 258 -6.61 -3.46 -19.62
N VAL A 259 -6.45 -4.27 -18.58
CA VAL A 259 -7.50 -5.17 -18.07
C VAL A 259 -8.79 -4.40 -17.74
N PRO A 260 -8.78 -3.25 -17.03
CA PRO A 260 -10.02 -2.51 -16.78
C PRO A 260 -10.75 -2.06 -18.05
N LEU A 261 -10.02 -1.68 -19.11
CA LEU A 261 -10.62 -1.33 -20.40
C LEU A 261 -11.19 -2.54 -21.12
N ALA A 262 -10.44 -3.65 -21.14
CA ALA A 262 -10.93 -4.90 -21.70
C ALA A 262 -12.19 -5.38 -20.98
N LEU A 263 -12.24 -5.30 -19.65
CA LEU A 263 -13.44 -5.66 -18.88
C LEU A 263 -14.65 -4.81 -19.27
N LYS A 264 -14.45 -3.49 -19.46
CA LYS A 264 -15.51 -2.59 -19.96
C LYS A 264 -16.04 -3.02 -21.33
N SER A 265 -15.20 -3.54 -22.22
CA SER A 265 -15.60 -3.94 -23.57
C SER A 265 -16.61 -5.10 -23.60
N PHE A 266 -16.73 -5.90 -22.53
CA PHE A 266 -17.82 -6.91 -22.41
C PHE A 266 -19.20 -6.27 -22.20
N LEU A 267 -19.23 -4.99 -21.78
CA LEU A 267 -20.41 -4.19 -21.56
C LEU A 267 -20.58 -3.19 -22.70
N ASP A 268 -20.71 -3.68 -23.93
CA ASP A 268 -21.00 -2.80 -25.06
C ASP A 268 -22.49 -2.41 -25.07
N GLY A 269 -22.78 -1.15 -25.34
CA GLY A 269 -24.13 -0.58 -25.38
C GLY A 269 -24.84 -0.78 -26.73
N GLN A 270 -24.11 -1.25 -27.76
CA GLN A 270 -24.63 -1.49 -29.11
C GLN A 270 -24.90 -2.98 -29.41
N GLY A 271 -24.46 -3.89 -28.54
CA GLY A 271 -24.64 -5.34 -28.66
C GLY A 271 -25.18 -5.98 -27.38
N THR A 272 -25.20 -7.31 -27.34
CA THR A 272 -25.59 -8.07 -26.14
C THR A 272 -24.42 -8.10 -25.15
N SER A 273 -24.61 -7.53 -23.96
CA SER A 273 -23.58 -7.57 -22.91
C SER A 273 -23.36 -8.99 -22.39
N ASP A 274 -22.09 -9.40 -22.27
CA ASP A 274 -21.70 -10.70 -21.75
C ASP A 274 -21.22 -10.59 -20.29
N TRP A 275 -22.18 -10.60 -19.38
CA TRP A 275 -21.94 -10.45 -17.94
C TRP A 275 -21.16 -11.61 -17.34
N GLY A 276 -21.43 -12.84 -17.79
CA GLY A 276 -20.76 -14.05 -17.34
C GLY A 276 -19.27 -14.03 -17.70
N ALA A 277 -18.94 -13.71 -18.96
CA ALA A 277 -17.56 -13.52 -19.39
C ALA A 277 -16.87 -12.36 -18.66
N MET A 278 -17.57 -11.24 -18.46
CA MET A 278 -17.06 -10.10 -17.69
C MET A 278 -16.71 -10.50 -16.25
N PHE A 279 -17.60 -11.22 -15.55
CA PHE A 279 -17.33 -11.68 -14.18
C PHE A 279 -16.21 -12.71 -14.13
N ALA A 280 -16.16 -13.64 -15.10
CA ALA A 280 -15.08 -14.62 -15.22
C ALA A 280 -13.72 -13.94 -15.36
N MET A 281 -13.59 -12.98 -16.28
CA MET A 281 -12.35 -12.24 -16.50
C MET A 281 -12.03 -11.27 -15.35
N SER A 282 -13.05 -10.76 -14.65
CA SER A 282 -12.86 -9.97 -13.43
C SER A 282 -12.19 -10.81 -12.33
N ILE A 283 -12.58 -12.08 -12.17
CA ILE A 283 -11.93 -13.00 -11.22
C ILE A 283 -10.48 -13.27 -11.62
N VAL A 284 -10.22 -13.52 -12.91
CA VAL A 284 -8.85 -13.69 -13.43
C VAL A 284 -8.01 -12.44 -13.12
N SER A 285 -8.56 -11.24 -13.31
CA SER A 285 -7.87 -9.97 -13.03
C SER A 285 -7.52 -9.75 -11.56
N LEU A 286 -8.24 -10.40 -10.63
CA LEU A 286 -7.95 -10.32 -9.20
C LEU A 286 -6.77 -11.20 -8.78
N ILE A 287 -6.42 -12.22 -9.56
CA ILE A 287 -5.34 -13.15 -9.21
C ILE A 287 -4.00 -12.41 -9.03
N PRO A 288 -3.53 -11.59 -9.99
CA PRO A 288 -2.27 -10.85 -9.82
C PRO A 288 -2.29 -9.88 -8.64
N LEU A 289 -3.42 -9.17 -8.45
CA LEU A 289 -3.63 -8.25 -7.34
C LEU A 289 -3.53 -8.97 -5.98
N PHE A 290 -4.20 -10.11 -5.88
CA PHE A 290 -4.19 -10.95 -4.68
C PHE A 290 -2.79 -11.48 -4.38
N LEU A 291 -2.06 -11.96 -5.38
CA LEU A 291 -0.68 -12.45 -5.21
C LEU A 291 0.24 -11.34 -4.69
N VAL A 292 0.20 -10.14 -5.29
CA VAL A 292 1.00 -9.00 -4.84
C VAL A 292 0.68 -8.64 -3.40
N PHE A 293 -0.60 -8.61 -3.02
CA PHE A 293 -1.00 -8.35 -1.65
C PHE A 293 -0.55 -9.45 -0.68
N LEU A 294 -0.72 -10.72 -1.04
CA LEU A 294 -0.37 -11.89 -0.22
C LEU A 294 1.13 -11.93 0.11
N PHE A 295 1.99 -11.64 -0.88
CA PHE A 295 3.44 -11.56 -0.67
C PHE A 295 3.87 -10.23 -0.02
N GLY A 296 3.12 -9.15 -0.27
CA GLY A 296 3.40 -7.80 0.19
C GLY A 296 3.01 -7.52 1.65
N GLN A 297 1.98 -8.18 2.19
CA GLN A 297 1.41 -7.88 3.52
C GLN A 297 2.46 -7.92 4.66
N ARG A 298 3.45 -8.82 4.59
CA ARG A 298 4.50 -8.94 5.61
C ARG A 298 5.38 -7.69 5.70
N PHE A 299 5.52 -6.95 4.60
CA PHE A 299 6.32 -5.73 4.55
C PHE A 299 5.53 -4.52 5.02
N LEU A 300 4.23 -4.46 4.69
CA LEU A 300 3.33 -3.41 5.18
C LEU A 300 3.30 -3.40 6.71
N VAL A 301 3.11 -4.57 7.34
CA VAL A 301 3.06 -4.69 8.82
C VAL A 301 4.36 -4.21 9.48
N LYS A 302 5.52 -4.49 8.87
CA LYS A 302 6.82 -4.03 9.39
C LYS A 302 7.02 -2.51 9.23
N GLY A 303 6.53 -1.92 8.13
CA GLY A 303 6.66 -0.49 7.86
C GLY A 303 5.89 0.39 8.85
N PHE A 304 4.68 -0.02 9.25
CA PHE A 304 3.87 0.71 10.24
C PHE A 304 4.41 0.58 11.67
N ALA A 305 5.05 -0.54 12.01
CA ALA A 305 5.60 -0.76 13.35
C ALA A 305 6.77 0.20 13.66
N THR A 306 7.55 0.61 12.65
CA THR A 306 8.69 1.51 12.85
C THR A 306 8.34 3.01 12.97
N THR A 307 7.17 3.44 12.49
CA THR A 307 6.73 4.85 12.58
C THR A 307 5.93 5.16 13.85
N GLY A 308 5.47 4.14 14.57
CA GLY A 308 4.58 4.27 15.74
C GLY A 308 5.22 4.14 17.12
N ILE A 309 6.53 3.83 17.22
CA ILE A 309 7.20 3.73 18.52
C ILE A 309 7.75 5.11 18.92
N LYS A 310 6.98 5.79 19.76
CA LYS A 310 7.46 6.82 20.69
C LYS A 310 7.31 6.28 22.10
#